data_AF-A0A6A6UXM7-F1
#
_entry.id   AF-A0A6A6UXM7-F1
#
_cell.length_a   1.000
_cell.length_b   1.000
_cell.length_c   1.000
_cell.angle_alpha   90.00
_cell.angle_beta   90.00
_cell.angle_gamma   90.00
#
_symmetry.space_group_name_H-M   'P 1'
#
loop_
_entity.id
_entity.type
_entity.pdbx_description
1 polymer ?
#
loop_
_entity_poly.entity_id
_entity_poly.type
_entity_poly.pdbx_seq_one_letter_code
_entity_poly.pdbx_strand_id
1 'polypeptide(L)'
;MKSLSIAAAGSLLLSAVNGHYIFQKLTANGVQGGVYQNVRQNTNYNSPVTDLSSPDLRCNVGGGSGSGTSTVSVAAGSSVTFTADVAVYHQGPVAFYMTKVQNAATADGSTPWFKIKEIGPRFPGGQWDMSSSYSVSIPSCIAAGDYLLRIEQLAIHNPGGVPQFYIACAQVKVTGGGSRTFNGVSIPGHVKASDPGYTANIYNNFNSYTVPGPAVSTC
;
A
#
# COMPACT_ATOMS: atom_id res chain seq x y z
N MET A 1 -41.49 34.06 -45.29
CA MET A 1 -40.71 32.83 -45.05
C MET A 1 -39.78 33.09 -43.88
N LYS A 2 -40.09 32.56 -42.69
CA LYS A 2 -39.26 32.70 -41.48
C LYS A 2 -38.72 31.31 -41.15
N SER A 3 -37.42 31.11 -41.31
CA SER A 3 -36.75 29.86 -40.94
C SER A 3 -36.15 30.05 -39.54
N LEU A 4 -36.64 29.28 -38.57
CA LEU A 4 -36.03 29.16 -37.24
C LEU A 4 -34.99 28.02 -37.32
N SER A 5 -33.72 28.35 -37.11
CA SER A 5 -32.66 27.37 -36.90
C SER A 5 -32.55 27.09 -35.40
N ILE A 6 -32.86 25.87 -34.97
CA ILE A 6 -32.61 25.39 -33.61
C ILE A 6 -31.23 24.73 -33.60
N ALA A 7 -30.26 25.34 -32.92
CA ALA A 7 -28.98 24.72 -32.63
C ALA A 7 -29.10 23.87 -31.36
N ALA A 8 -28.99 22.55 -31.49
CA ALA A 8 -28.91 21.64 -30.36
C ALA A 8 -27.47 21.63 -29.81
N ALA A 9 -27.27 22.18 -28.61
CA ALA A 9 -26.01 22.08 -27.88
C ALA A 9 -25.94 20.73 -27.15
N GLY A 10 -25.15 19.79 -27.67
CA GLY A 10 -24.86 18.51 -27.01
C GLY A 10 -23.82 18.70 -25.91
N SER A 11 -24.20 18.45 -24.65
CA SER A 11 -23.26 18.42 -23.52
C SER A 11 -22.42 17.14 -23.56
N LEU A 12 -21.12 17.27 -23.84
CA LEU A 12 -20.15 16.19 -23.65
C LEU A 12 -19.95 15.95 -22.15
N LEU A 13 -20.49 14.85 -21.65
CA LEU A 13 -20.16 14.32 -20.32
C LEU A 13 -18.75 13.70 -20.39
N LEU A 14 -17.73 14.47 -20.02
CA LEU A 14 -16.39 13.96 -19.78
C LEU A 14 -16.44 13.07 -18.52
N SER A 15 -16.48 11.77 -18.73
CA SER A 15 -16.25 10.81 -17.66
C SER A 15 -14.77 10.90 -17.27
N ALA A 16 -14.46 11.47 -16.12
CA ALA A 16 -13.12 11.39 -15.56
C ALA A 16 -12.84 9.93 -15.21
N VAL A 17 -12.18 9.21 -16.11
CA VAL A 17 -11.65 7.88 -15.81
C VAL A 17 -10.52 8.07 -14.81
N ASN A 18 -10.81 7.87 -13.52
CA ASN A 18 -9.80 7.95 -12.47
C ASN A 18 -8.90 6.70 -12.58
N GLY A 19 -7.72 6.89 -13.19
CA GLY A 19 -6.75 5.84 -13.55
C GLY A 19 -6.03 5.12 -12.39
N HIS A 20 -6.25 5.55 -11.14
CA HIS A 20 -5.38 5.18 -10.03
C HIS A 20 -6.11 5.27 -8.66
N TYR A 21 -5.49 4.74 -7.60
CA TYR A 21 -6.06 4.66 -6.24
C TYR A 21 -5.05 5.06 -5.16
N ILE A 22 -5.54 5.48 -4.00
CA ILE A 22 -4.76 5.90 -2.84
C ILE A 22 -5.30 5.24 -1.58
N PHE A 23 -4.44 4.54 -0.84
CA PHE A 23 -4.77 4.07 0.52
C PHE A 23 -4.75 5.26 1.49
N GLN A 24 -5.93 5.74 1.88
CA GLN A 24 -6.06 7.02 2.60
C GLN A 24 -6.76 6.90 3.96
N LYS A 25 -7.28 5.73 4.32
CA LYS A 25 -7.93 5.49 5.62
C LYS A 25 -7.38 4.24 6.29
N LEU A 26 -7.44 4.24 7.63
CA LEU A 26 -7.13 3.08 8.46
C LEU A 26 -8.31 2.77 9.37
N THR A 27 -8.70 1.51 9.44
CA THR A 27 -9.59 1.00 10.49
C THR A 27 -8.74 0.29 11.53
N ALA A 28 -8.85 0.73 12.78
CA ALA A 28 -8.15 0.18 13.93
C ALA A 28 -9.13 0.07 15.10
N ASN A 29 -9.02 -1.01 15.89
CA ASN A 29 -9.92 -1.27 17.02
C ASN A 29 -11.42 -1.23 16.64
N GLY A 30 -11.75 -1.68 15.43
CA GLY A 30 -13.12 -1.67 14.90
C GLY A 30 -13.65 -0.31 14.44
N VAL A 31 -12.86 0.76 14.50
CA VAL A 31 -13.27 2.11 14.10
C VAL A 31 -12.45 2.59 12.90
N GLN A 32 -13.13 3.05 11.85
CA GLN A 32 -12.48 3.66 10.68
C GLN A 32 -12.15 5.12 10.97
N GLY A 33 -10.88 5.48 10.88
CA GLY A 33 -10.43 6.87 10.93
C GLY A 33 -10.83 7.67 9.68
N GLY A 34 -10.81 9.00 9.82
CA GLY A 34 -10.95 9.93 8.70
C GLY A 34 -9.84 9.79 7.66
N VAL A 35 -10.04 10.43 6.51
CA VAL A 35 -9.04 10.52 5.44
C VAL A 35 -7.76 11.14 5.98
N TYR A 36 -6.64 10.43 5.81
CA TYR A 36 -5.30 10.75 6.31
C TYR A 36 -5.18 10.97 7.84
N GLN A 37 -6.20 10.60 8.62
CA GLN A 37 -6.17 10.77 10.08
C GLN A 37 -5.03 9.96 10.70
N ASN A 38 -4.89 8.69 10.30
CA ASN A 38 -3.85 7.78 10.79
C ASN A 38 -2.88 7.31 9.71
N VAL A 39 -3.11 7.74 8.47
CA VAL A 39 -2.30 7.43 7.29
C VAL A 39 -1.62 8.71 6.81
N ARG A 40 -0.33 8.67 6.54
CA ARG A 40 0.43 9.84 6.06
C ARG A 40 -0.10 10.27 4.70
N GLN A 41 -0.38 11.56 4.58
CA GLN A 41 -0.85 12.15 3.34
C GLN A 41 0.29 12.22 2.32
N ASN A 42 0.05 11.70 1.13
CA ASN A 42 0.96 11.79 0.00
C ASN A 42 0.67 13.06 -0.83
N THR A 43 1.65 13.52 -1.61
CA THR A 43 1.56 14.77 -2.40
C THR A 43 1.55 14.54 -3.91
N ASN A 44 1.80 13.32 -4.38
CA ASN A 44 1.72 12.92 -5.79
C ASN A 44 0.31 12.55 -6.26
N TYR A 45 -0.72 12.93 -5.49
CA TYR A 45 -2.12 12.60 -5.76
C TYR A 45 -2.30 11.08 -5.92
N ASN A 46 -2.80 10.58 -7.04
CA ASN A 46 -2.95 9.15 -7.29
C ASN A 46 -1.82 8.57 -8.17
N SER A 47 -0.78 9.35 -8.49
CA SER A 47 0.34 8.83 -9.27
C SER A 47 1.13 7.77 -8.48
N PRO A 48 1.62 6.71 -9.12
CA PRO A 48 2.43 5.70 -8.43
C PRO A 48 3.88 6.17 -8.26
N VAL A 49 4.61 5.52 -7.34
CA VAL A 49 6.07 5.54 -7.32
C VAL A 49 6.58 4.44 -8.25
N THR A 50 7.59 4.69 -9.06
CA THR A 50 8.10 3.71 -10.06
C THR A 50 9.60 3.44 -9.96
N ASP A 51 10.35 4.32 -9.30
CA ASP A 51 11.81 4.21 -9.19
C ASP A 51 12.20 3.34 -7.99
N LEU A 52 12.86 2.20 -8.26
CA LEU A 52 13.35 1.26 -7.25
C LEU A 52 14.39 1.85 -6.29
N SER A 53 15.01 2.97 -6.65
CA SER A 53 15.98 3.68 -5.81
C SER A 53 15.36 4.82 -5.00
N SER A 54 14.09 5.17 -5.24
CA SER A 54 13.47 6.34 -4.61
C SER A 54 13.21 6.09 -3.11
N PRO A 55 13.57 7.05 -2.23
CA PRO A 55 13.18 7.01 -0.82
C PRO A 55 11.64 7.06 -0.64
N ASP A 56 10.90 7.55 -1.63
CA ASP A 56 9.43 7.58 -1.61
C ASP A 56 8.82 6.17 -1.59
N LEU A 57 9.58 5.12 -1.91
CA LEU A 57 9.12 3.75 -1.72
C LEU A 57 8.79 3.41 -0.26
N ARG A 58 9.31 4.17 0.72
CA ARG A 58 8.98 3.94 2.14
C ARG A 58 7.52 4.23 2.43
N CYS A 59 7.09 5.47 2.21
CA CYS A 59 5.80 5.97 2.65
C CYS A 59 5.08 6.84 1.60
N ASN A 60 5.45 6.72 0.33
CA ASN A 60 4.99 7.53 -0.80
C ASN A 60 5.55 8.96 -0.79
N VAL A 61 5.41 9.67 -1.91
CA VAL A 61 5.88 11.05 -2.09
C VAL A 61 5.19 11.95 -1.07
N GLY A 62 5.97 12.71 -0.29
CA GLY A 62 5.46 13.55 0.79
C GLY A 62 5.19 12.82 2.11
N GLY A 63 5.18 11.48 2.11
CA GLY A 63 4.96 10.65 3.30
C GLY A 63 6.21 10.45 4.18
N GLY A 64 7.32 11.12 3.86
CA GLY A 64 8.56 11.08 4.65
C GLY A 64 8.42 11.69 6.05
N SER A 65 7.41 12.51 6.30
CA SER A 65 7.09 13.06 7.63
C SER A 65 5.70 12.63 8.08
N GLY A 66 5.53 12.44 9.39
CA GLY A 66 4.26 12.10 10.03
C GLY A 66 3.58 13.25 10.78
N SER A 67 4.11 14.47 10.69
CA SER A 67 3.72 15.59 11.56
C SER A 67 2.25 16.02 11.46
N GLY A 68 1.57 15.75 10.33
CA GLY A 68 0.15 16.02 10.12
C GLY A 68 -0.79 14.84 10.38
N THR A 69 -0.25 13.71 10.83
CA THR A 69 -0.98 12.44 10.97
C THR A 69 -0.95 11.99 12.43
N SER A 70 -2.10 11.54 12.94
CA SER A 70 -2.21 11.06 14.31
C SER A 70 -1.79 9.59 14.45
N THR A 71 -1.09 9.27 15.53
CA THR A 71 -0.72 7.88 15.87
C THR A 71 -1.87 7.20 16.61
N VAL A 72 -2.31 6.03 16.12
CA VAL A 72 -3.37 5.22 16.76
C VAL A 72 -2.77 4.06 17.55
N SER A 73 -3.27 3.81 18.76
CA SER A 73 -2.88 2.62 19.54
C SER A 73 -3.56 1.36 19.03
N VAL A 74 -2.79 0.28 18.85
CA VAL A 74 -3.28 -1.02 18.41
C VAL A 74 -2.66 -2.12 19.28
N ALA A 75 -3.44 -3.10 19.70
CA ALA A 75 -2.90 -4.23 20.45
C ALA A 75 -2.11 -5.16 19.51
N ALA A 76 -0.98 -5.70 19.97
CA ALA A 76 -0.35 -6.81 19.28
C ALA A 76 -1.36 -7.97 19.12
N GLY A 77 -1.39 -8.60 17.95
CA GLY A 77 -2.40 -9.61 17.58
C GLY A 77 -3.72 -9.04 17.03
N SER A 78 -4.00 -7.75 17.19
CA SER A 78 -5.22 -7.14 16.62
C SER A 78 -5.13 -6.96 15.11
N SER A 79 -6.29 -6.89 14.45
CA SER A 79 -6.38 -6.62 13.02
C SER A 79 -6.53 -5.12 12.76
N VAL A 80 -5.86 -4.65 11.71
CA VAL A 80 -6.00 -3.31 11.15
C VAL A 80 -6.31 -3.41 9.65
N THR A 81 -7.03 -2.44 9.10
CA THR A 81 -7.46 -2.46 7.69
C THR A 81 -7.14 -1.15 7.02
N PHE A 82 -6.35 -1.17 5.95
CA PHE A 82 -6.21 -0.03 5.05
C PHE A 82 -7.40 0.02 4.10
N THR A 83 -7.90 1.22 3.80
CA THR A 83 -8.96 1.42 2.81
C THR A 83 -8.56 2.49 1.81
N ALA A 84 -8.66 2.14 0.53
CA ALA A 84 -8.43 3.01 -0.61
C ALA A 84 -9.64 3.90 -0.91
N ASP A 85 -9.41 4.97 -1.67
CA ASP A 85 -10.45 5.86 -2.18
C ASP A 85 -11.38 5.18 -3.21
N VAL A 86 -10.84 4.28 -4.01
CA VAL A 86 -11.56 3.37 -4.91
C VAL A 86 -11.02 1.95 -4.79
N ALA A 87 -11.74 0.95 -5.30
CA ALA A 87 -11.23 -0.42 -5.33
C ALA A 87 -9.95 -0.51 -6.18
N VAL A 88 -8.96 -1.26 -5.70
CA VAL A 88 -7.77 -1.60 -6.50
C VAL A 88 -8.21 -2.34 -7.75
N TYR A 89 -7.68 -1.92 -8.91
CA TYR A 89 -8.07 -2.51 -10.19
C TYR A 89 -6.90 -2.82 -11.13
N HIS A 90 -5.65 -2.45 -10.77
CA HIS A 90 -4.47 -2.95 -11.48
C HIS A 90 -4.01 -4.27 -10.87
N GLN A 91 -3.77 -5.28 -11.71
CA GLN A 91 -3.31 -6.59 -11.27
C GLN A 91 -1.93 -6.52 -10.63
N GLY A 92 -1.80 -7.14 -9.47
CA GLY A 92 -0.52 -7.26 -8.76
C GLY A 92 -0.69 -7.47 -7.25
N PRO A 93 0.39 -7.88 -6.55
CA PRO A 93 0.29 -8.27 -5.16
C PRO A 93 0.12 -7.09 -4.23
N VAL A 94 -0.39 -7.38 -3.03
CA VAL A 94 -0.39 -6.46 -1.89
C VAL A 94 0.55 -7.02 -0.83
N ALA A 95 1.39 -6.17 -0.23
CA ALA A 95 2.28 -6.52 0.86
C ALA A 95 2.18 -5.51 2.00
N PHE A 96 2.37 -6.03 3.22
CA PHE A 96 2.35 -5.26 4.45
C PHE A 96 3.69 -5.38 5.15
N TYR A 97 4.21 -4.25 5.61
CA TYR A 97 5.47 -4.18 6.33
C TYR A 97 5.32 -3.37 7.60
N MET A 98 6.15 -3.66 8.60
CA MET A 98 6.28 -2.82 9.77
C MET A 98 7.75 -2.47 9.99
N THR A 99 7.98 -1.30 10.57
CA THR A 99 9.28 -0.96 11.16
C THR A 99 9.06 -0.32 12.53
N LYS A 100 9.90 -0.72 13.50
CA LYS A 100 9.90 -0.11 14.83
C LYS A 100 10.66 1.21 14.76
N VAL A 101 10.10 2.24 15.37
CA VAL A 101 10.70 3.59 15.38
C VAL A 101 10.65 4.19 16.79
N GLN A 102 11.49 5.19 17.02
CA GLN A 102 11.48 5.93 18.29
C GLN A 102 10.20 6.78 18.42
N ASN A 103 9.74 7.38 17.32
CA ASN A 103 8.53 8.18 17.28
C ASN A 103 7.89 8.09 15.89
N ALA A 104 6.66 7.59 15.82
CA ALA A 104 5.94 7.39 14.56
C ALA A 104 5.59 8.71 13.83
N ALA A 105 5.51 9.84 14.54
CA ALA A 105 5.20 11.14 13.96
C ALA A 105 6.41 11.80 13.27
N THR A 106 7.64 11.41 13.62
CA THR A 106 8.87 12.06 13.09
C THR A 106 9.77 11.12 12.29
N ALA A 107 9.61 9.80 12.40
CA ALA A 107 10.44 8.85 11.66
C ALA A 107 10.21 8.92 10.15
N ASP A 108 11.28 8.88 9.37
CA ASP A 108 11.27 8.90 7.90
C ASP A 108 11.17 7.50 7.26
N GLY A 109 11.11 6.45 8.09
CA GLY A 109 11.09 5.06 7.64
C GLY A 109 12.45 4.53 7.17
N SER A 110 13.57 5.18 7.49
CA SER A 110 14.93 4.68 7.16
C SER A 110 15.35 3.45 7.98
N THR A 111 14.62 3.13 9.05
CA THR A 111 14.79 1.93 9.87
C THR A 111 14.45 0.63 9.09
N PRO A 112 15.06 -0.52 9.43
CA PRO A 112 14.77 -1.79 8.76
C PRO A 112 13.31 -2.24 8.86
N TRP A 113 12.72 -2.64 7.73
CA TRP A 113 11.34 -3.10 7.61
C TRP A 113 11.23 -4.61 7.55
N PHE A 114 10.25 -5.19 8.23
CA PHE A 114 9.92 -6.61 8.13
C PHE A 114 8.53 -6.79 7.53
N LYS A 115 8.38 -7.74 6.60
CA LYS A 115 7.08 -8.07 5.97
C LYS A 115 6.23 -8.86 6.96
N ILE A 116 4.97 -8.49 7.15
CA ILE A 116 4.04 -9.15 8.08
C ILE A 116 2.91 -9.91 7.36
N LYS A 117 2.66 -9.58 6.10
CA LYS A 117 1.68 -10.26 5.25
C LYS A 117 1.96 -9.93 3.79
N GLU A 118 1.65 -10.88 2.91
CA GLU A 118 1.48 -10.64 1.49
C GLU A 118 0.21 -11.31 0.97
N ILE A 119 -0.31 -10.79 -0.12
CA ILE A 119 -1.48 -11.28 -0.84
C ILE A 119 -1.05 -11.37 -2.30
N GLY A 120 -0.77 -12.58 -2.75
CA GLY A 120 -0.53 -12.91 -4.15
C GLY A 120 -1.83 -13.32 -4.88
N PRO A 121 -1.72 -13.72 -6.15
CA PRO A 121 -2.87 -14.23 -6.90
C PRO A 121 -3.21 -15.65 -6.44
N ARG A 122 -4.49 -16.02 -6.57
CA ARG A 122 -4.96 -17.39 -6.36
C ARG A 122 -4.87 -18.19 -7.66
N PHE A 123 -4.33 -19.40 -7.57
CA PHE A 123 -4.29 -20.36 -8.67
C PHE A 123 -5.25 -21.54 -8.41
N PRO A 124 -5.81 -22.15 -9.47
CA PRO A 124 -5.63 -21.83 -10.89
C PRO A 124 -6.32 -20.53 -11.32
N GLY A 125 -5.89 -19.95 -12.44
CA GLY A 125 -6.52 -18.77 -13.06
C GLY A 125 -5.90 -17.41 -12.71
N GLY A 126 -4.92 -17.36 -11.80
CA GLY A 126 -4.15 -16.13 -11.53
C GLY A 126 -5.02 -14.97 -11.03
N GLN A 127 -5.99 -15.27 -10.16
CA GLN A 127 -6.97 -14.29 -9.70
C GLN A 127 -6.38 -13.40 -8.60
N TRP A 128 -6.29 -12.10 -8.87
CA TRP A 128 -5.81 -11.10 -7.93
C TRP A 128 -6.91 -10.64 -6.97
N ASP A 129 -6.51 -10.17 -5.79
CA ASP A 129 -7.41 -9.54 -4.82
C ASP A 129 -7.58 -8.06 -5.14
N MET A 130 -8.71 -7.71 -5.75
CA MET A 130 -9.03 -6.40 -6.32
C MET A 130 -10.06 -5.69 -5.43
N SER A 131 -9.63 -5.30 -4.23
CA SER A 131 -10.48 -4.81 -3.14
C SER A 131 -10.24 -3.32 -2.87
N SER A 132 -11.22 -2.65 -2.26
CA SER A 132 -11.02 -1.32 -1.68
C SER A 132 -10.39 -1.38 -0.29
N SER A 133 -10.43 -2.52 0.39
CA SER A 133 -9.95 -2.68 1.76
C SER A 133 -9.10 -3.95 1.91
N TYR A 134 -7.98 -3.81 2.62
CA TYR A 134 -7.08 -4.92 2.91
C TYR A 134 -6.70 -4.93 4.39
N SER A 135 -6.90 -6.07 5.03
CA SER A 135 -6.65 -6.27 6.45
C SER A 135 -5.35 -7.02 6.72
N VAL A 136 -4.72 -6.72 7.85
CA VAL A 136 -3.54 -7.41 8.34
C VAL A 136 -3.56 -7.47 9.88
N SER A 137 -3.07 -8.57 10.44
CA SER A 137 -2.87 -8.69 11.88
C SER A 137 -1.51 -8.14 12.28
N ILE A 138 -1.48 -7.33 13.33
CA ILE A 138 -0.22 -6.95 13.98
C ILE A 138 0.37 -8.22 14.61
N PRO A 139 1.64 -8.60 14.33
CA PRO A 139 2.23 -9.80 14.93
C PRO A 139 2.13 -9.77 16.46
N SER A 140 1.71 -10.86 17.09
CA SER A 140 1.48 -10.91 18.54
C SER A 140 2.76 -10.92 19.37
N CYS A 141 3.88 -11.32 18.79
CA CYS A 141 5.15 -11.53 19.47
C CYS A 141 6.11 -10.32 19.46
N ILE A 142 5.79 -9.25 18.71
CA ILE A 142 6.68 -8.08 18.60
C ILE A 142 6.65 -7.23 19.87
N ALA A 143 7.72 -6.49 20.10
CA ALA A 143 7.81 -5.54 21.22
C ALA A 143 6.82 -4.37 21.11
N ALA A 144 6.21 -3.97 22.22
CA ALA A 144 5.41 -2.74 22.30
C ALA A 144 6.22 -1.49 21.89
N GLY A 145 5.55 -0.46 21.36
CA GLY A 145 6.14 0.83 21.04
C GLY A 145 5.62 1.43 19.74
N ASP A 146 6.30 2.45 19.23
CA ASP A 146 5.91 3.13 18.00
C ASP A 146 6.40 2.37 16.77
N TYR A 147 5.53 2.29 15.76
CA TYR A 147 5.79 1.65 14.47
C TYR A 147 5.22 2.48 13.33
N LEU A 148 5.87 2.39 12.17
CA LEU A 148 5.21 2.66 10.90
C LEU A 148 4.68 1.33 10.35
N LEU A 149 3.43 1.32 9.92
CA LEU A 149 2.79 0.21 9.24
C LEU A 149 2.57 0.60 7.78
N ARG A 150 3.17 -0.13 6.85
CA ARG A 150 3.17 0.17 5.42
C ARG A 150 2.30 -0.82 4.67
N ILE A 151 1.43 -0.32 3.79
CA ILE A 151 0.81 -1.10 2.71
C ILE A 151 1.46 -0.73 1.39
N GLU A 152 1.67 -1.72 0.53
CA GLU A 152 2.18 -1.59 -0.82
C GLU A 152 1.34 -2.46 -1.75
N GLN A 153 0.77 -1.87 -2.79
CA GLN A 153 0.26 -2.61 -3.94
C GLN A 153 1.22 -2.39 -5.12
N LEU A 154 1.76 -3.48 -5.65
CA LEU A 154 2.70 -3.47 -6.77
C LEU A 154 1.93 -3.84 -8.05
N ALA A 155 1.48 -2.87 -8.81
CA ALA A 155 0.78 -3.12 -10.05
C ALA A 155 1.75 -3.52 -11.17
N ILE A 156 1.49 -4.70 -11.75
CA ILE A 156 2.28 -5.33 -12.82
C ILE A 156 1.42 -5.62 -14.06
N HIS A 157 0.30 -4.90 -14.22
CA HIS A 157 -0.67 -5.06 -15.30
C HIS A 157 -0.09 -4.84 -16.71
N ASN A 158 1.12 -4.25 -16.83
CA ASN A 158 1.87 -4.07 -18.06
C ASN A 158 3.12 -4.97 -18.09
N PRO A 159 3.02 -6.23 -18.54
CA PRO A 159 4.17 -7.13 -18.66
C PRO A 159 5.35 -6.50 -19.39
N GLY A 160 6.55 -6.60 -18.81
CA GLY A 160 7.78 -6.00 -19.35
C GLY A 160 7.89 -4.49 -19.22
N GLY A 161 6.83 -3.79 -18.80
CA GLY A 161 6.86 -2.37 -18.43
C GLY A 161 7.37 -2.15 -17.01
N VAL A 162 7.62 -0.89 -16.64
CA VAL A 162 7.99 -0.52 -15.27
C VAL A 162 6.77 -0.67 -14.35
N PRO A 163 6.85 -1.53 -13.30
CA PRO A 163 5.79 -1.67 -12.30
C PRO A 163 5.49 -0.38 -11.53
N GLN A 164 4.28 -0.30 -11.01
CA GLN A 164 3.77 0.87 -10.30
C GLN A 164 3.51 0.54 -8.83
N PHE A 165 4.12 1.28 -7.92
CA PHE A 165 3.94 1.12 -6.49
C PHE A 165 2.91 2.13 -5.95
N TYR A 166 1.84 1.61 -5.36
CA TYR A 166 0.86 2.38 -4.60
C TYR A 166 1.06 2.11 -3.12
N ILE A 167 1.53 3.12 -2.40
CA ILE A 167 2.08 2.97 -1.06
C ILE A 167 1.36 3.92 -0.09
N ALA A 168 1.17 3.46 1.14
CA ALA A 168 0.83 4.34 2.24
C ALA A 168 1.42 3.82 3.56
N CYS A 169 1.73 4.76 4.47
CA CYS A 169 2.18 4.45 5.82
C CYS A 169 1.17 4.94 6.85
N ALA A 170 0.75 4.06 7.74
CA ALA A 170 0.03 4.39 8.95
C ALA A 170 0.99 4.57 10.14
N GLN A 171 0.58 5.42 11.08
CA GLN A 171 1.26 5.60 12.35
C GLN A 171 0.55 4.81 13.44
N VAL A 172 1.23 3.81 14.00
CA VAL A 172 0.64 2.96 15.03
C VAL A 172 1.54 2.86 16.26
N LYS A 173 0.91 2.85 17.43
CA LYS A 173 1.57 2.53 18.70
C LYS A 173 1.10 1.15 19.14
N VAL A 174 1.98 0.17 19.00
CA VAL A 174 1.71 -1.22 19.39
C VAL A 174 1.71 -1.31 20.93
N THR A 175 0.63 -1.84 21.49
CA THR A 175 0.47 -2.12 22.93
C THR A 175 0.45 -3.63 23.18
N GLY A 176 0.87 -4.04 24.38
CA GLY A 176 1.07 -5.46 24.69
C GLY A 176 2.14 -6.12 23.81
N GLY A 177 2.03 -7.42 23.59
CA GLY A 177 2.92 -8.17 22.71
C GLY A 177 4.01 -8.95 23.44
N GLY A 178 5.11 -9.23 22.74
CA GLY A 178 6.26 -9.98 23.25
C GLY A 178 7.53 -9.14 23.28
N SER A 179 8.67 -9.78 23.06
CA SER A 179 9.99 -9.13 22.97
C SER A 179 10.70 -9.40 21.65
N ARG A 180 10.02 -10.03 20.68
CA ARG A 180 10.65 -10.42 19.41
C ARG A 180 10.94 -9.19 18.56
N THR A 181 12.13 -9.19 17.99
CA THR A 181 12.55 -8.27 16.93
C THR A 181 12.85 -9.11 15.69
N PHE A 182 12.27 -8.74 14.55
CA PHE A 182 12.58 -9.37 13.27
C PHE A 182 13.76 -8.68 12.61
N ASN A 183 14.59 -9.46 11.93
CA ASN A 183 15.54 -8.89 10.97
C ASN A 183 14.72 -8.26 9.83
N GLY A 184 15.06 -7.02 9.48
CA GLY A 184 14.40 -6.28 8.41
C GLY A 184 15.27 -6.12 7.18
N VAL A 185 14.67 -5.54 6.13
CA VAL A 185 15.34 -5.07 4.91
C VAL A 185 15.20 -3.55 4.81
N SER A 186 16.09 -2.91 4.05
CA SER A 186 15.92 -1.50 3.70
C SER A 186 14.80 -1.33 2.69
N ILE A 187 14.07 -0.21 2.80
CA ILE A 187 13.20 0.31 1.75
C ILE A 187 13.72 1.73 1.45
N PRO A 188 14.14 2.06 0.22
CA PRO A 188 14.21 1.21 -0.98
C PRO A 188 15.24 0.06 -0.90
N GLY A 189 15.11 -0.92 -1.80
CA GLY A 189 15.99 -2.09 -1.92
C GLY A 189 15.35 -3.44 -1.58
N HIS A 190 14.14 -3.43 -1.01
CA HIS A 190 13.39 -4.65 -0.69
C HIS A 190 12.95 -5.40 -1.94
N VAL A 191 12.52 -4.69 -2.99
CA VAL A 191 12.19 -5.25 -4.30
C VAL A 191 13.32 -4.96 -5.28
N LYS A 192 13.69 -5.95 -6.07
CA LYS A 192 14.75 -5.86 -7.08
C LYS A 192 14.18 -6.06 -8.47
N ALA A 193 14.80 -5.42 -9.46
CA ALA A 193 14.45 -5.64 -10.87
C ALA A 193 14.64 -7.10 -11.31
N SER A 194 15.51 -7.85 -10.61
CA SER A 194 15.75 -9.28 -10.83
C SER A 194 14.74 -10.21 -10.15
N ASP A 195 13.83 -9.68 -9.32
CA ASP A 195 12.82 -10.53 -8.66
C ASP A 195 11.86 -11.08 -9.73
N PRO A 196 11.58 -12.40 -9.76
CA PRO A 196 10.80 -13.01 -10.82
C PRO A 196 9.36 -12.49 -10.90
N GLY A 197 8.82 -11.99 -9.79
CA GLY A 197 7.50 -11.38 -9.72
C GLY A 197 7.44 -9.90 -10.12
N TYR A 198 8.58 -9.22 -10.30
CA TYR A 198 8.60 -7.77 -10.53
C TYR A 198 8.02 -7.41 -11.90
N THR A 199 8.46 -8.06 -12.98
CA THR A 199 7.98 -7.83 -14.36
C THR A 199 7.34 -9.08 -14.99
N ALA A 200 6.77 -9.95 -14.16
CA ALA A 200 6.14 -11.19 -14.60
C ALA A 200 5.07 -10.96 -15.69
N ASN A 201 5.02 -11.84 -16.70
CA ASN A 201 3.97 -11.80 -17.70
C ASN A 201 2.71 -12.50 -17.19
N ILE A 202 1.78 -11.72 -16.65
CA ILE A 202 0.53 -12.22 -16.05
C ILE A 202 -0.53 -12.67 -17.07
N TYR A 203 -0.30 -12.44 -18.37
CA TYR A 203 -1.26 -12.80 -19.44
C TYR A 203 -0.81 -14.00 -20.27
N ASN A 204 0.37 -14.57 -20.00
CA ASN A 204 0.89 -15.70 -20.75
C ASN A 204 1.44 -16.78 -19.82
N ASN A 205 0.86 -17.99 -19.88
CA ASN A 205 1.24 -19.15 -19.07
C ASN A 205 1.36 -18.85 -17.55
N PHE A 206 0.49 -17.99 -17.04
CA PHE A 206 0.52 -17.52 -15.66
C PHE A 206 -0.09 -18.56 -14.71
N ASN A 207 0.77 -19.44 -14.18
CA ASN A 207 0.36 -20.56 -13.31
C ASN A 207 1.00 -20.52 -11.91
N SER A 208 1.97 -19.62 -11.71
CA SER A 208 2.64 -19.42 -10.43
C SER A 208 3.12 -17.98 -10.35
N TYR A 209 3.22 -17.44 -9.13
CA TYR A 209 3.75 -16.11 -8.89
C TYR A 209 4.43 -16.05 -7.54
N THR A 210 5.63 -15.46 -7.50
CA THR A 210 6.35 -15.16 -6.27
C THR A 210 6.25 -13.68 -6.01
N VAL A 211 5.65 -13.29 -4.87
CA VAL A 211 5.57 -11.88 -4.47
C VAL A 211 6.99 -11.35 -4.23
N PRO A 212 7.41 -10.24 -4.86
CA PRO A 212 8.71 -9.64 -4.62
C PRO A 212 8.95 -9.24 -3.16
N GLY A 213 10.21 -9.12 -2.77
CA GLY A 213 10.62 -8.75 -1.42
C GLY A 213 10.90 -9.91 -0.47
N PRO A 214 11.18 -9.62 0.82
CA PRO A 214 11.56 -10.62 1.81
C PRO A 214 10.38 -11.56 2.13
N ALA A 215 10.67 -12.71 2.75
CA ALA A 215 9.63 -13.59 3.28
C ALA A 215 8.82 -12.92 4.40
N VAL A 216 7.59 -13.38 4.59
CA VAL A 216 6.75 -12.96 5.73
C VAL A 216 7.39 -13.39 7.04
N SER A 217 7.55 -12.44 7.95
CA SER A 217 8.01 -12.68 9.31
C SER A 217 6.88 -13.26 10.16
N THR A 218 7.12 -14.42 10.75
CA THR A 218 6.15 -15.11 11.59
C THR A 218 6.59 -15.10 13.05
N CYS A 219 5.63 -14.91 13.95
CA CYS A 219 5.74 -15.49 15.28
C CYS A 219 5.83 -17.01 15.10
#